data_AF-A0A1Q7MJ80-F1
#
_entry.id   AF-A0A1Q7MJ80-F1
#
_cell.length_a   1.000
_cell.length_b   1.000
_cell.length_c   1.000
_cell.angle_alpha   90.00
_cell.angle_beta   90.00
_cell.angle_gamma   90.00
#
_symmetry.space_group_name_H-M   'P 1'
#
loop_
_entity.id
_entity.type
_entity.pdbx_description
1 polymer ?
#
loop_
_entity_poly.entity_id
_entity_poly.type
_entity_poly.pdbx_seq_one_letter_code
_entity_poly.pdbx_strand_id
1 'polypeptide(L)'
;MAFGILIDVPLIVGGFLLMFRFRKKLALNILRVKLPPLALYLILSVPLIIFEEQIDCMPAWCGAVAIPPTLPFILVEMLALGGIVLWRHTKNVLRVTLLFSIFGVFWEIFLGGLVGAPLIVIILLAPYVAVGYAFTSMLPLTVLLERRLSVGSGSGTALTGPVT
;
A
#
# COMPACT_ATOMS: atom_id res chain seq x y z
N MET A 1 -12.49 2.76 -25.57
CA MET A 1 -11.66 2.26 -24.43
C MET A 1 -10.16 2.59 -24.55
N ALA A 2 -9.70 3.38 -25.53
CA ALA A 2 -8.27 3.74 -25.67
C ALA A 2 -7.87 5.06 -24.97
N PHE A 3 -8.83 5.96 -24.70
CA PHE A 3 -8.58 7.26 -24.06
C PHE A 3 -8.52 7.21 -22.53
N GLY A 4 -9.03 6.14 -21.90
CA GLY A 4 -8.96 5.95 -20.45
C GLY A 4 -7.53 5.78 -19.96
N ILE A 5 -6.77 4.87 -20.60
CA ILE A 5 -5.35 4.59 -20.28
C ILE A 5 -4.48 5.85 -20.28
N LEU A 6 -4.76 6.82 -21.16
CA LEU A 6 -4.04 8.09 -21.23
C LEU A 6 -4.27 9.00 -20.01
N ILE A 7 -5.32 8.76 -19.24
CA ILE A 7 -5.68 9.48 -18.01
C ILE A 7 -5.35 8.63 -16.78
N ASP A 8 -5.68 7.35 -16.83
CA ASP A 8 -5.55 6.38 -15.74
C ASP A 8 -4.07 6.19 -15.36
N VAL A 9 -3.19 6.01 -16.36
CA VAL A 9 -1.76 5.80 -16.12
C VAL A 9 -1.10 7.01 -15.46
N PRO A 10 -1.26 8.25 -15.96
CA PRO A 10 -0.75 9.43 -15.26
C PRO A 10 -1.34 9.63 -13.86
N LEU A 11 -2.59 9.23 -13.62
CA LEU A 11 -3.23 9.38 -12.31
C LEU A 11 -2.58 8.46 -11.26
N ILE A 12 -2.43 7.17 -11.57
CA ILE A 12 -1.81 6.20 -10.65
C ILE A 12 -0.32 6.46 -10.53
N VAL A 13 0.40 6.59 -11.66
CA VAL A 13 1.86 6.79 -11.64
C VAL A 13 2.22 8.15 -11.07
N GLY A 14 1.53 9.22 -11.48
CA GLY A 14 1.74 10.58 -10.97
C GLY A 14 1.37 10.70 -9.49
N GLY A 15 0.23 10.12 -9.11
CA GLY A 15 -0.21 10.01 -7.71
C GLY A 15 0.81 9.26 -6.85
N PHE A 16 1.32 8.13 -7.34
CA PHE A 16 2.38 7.37 -6.69
C PHE A 16 3.67 8.18 -6.54
N LEU A 17 4.13 8.89 -7.58
CA LEU A 17 5.35 9.70 -7.50
C LEU A 17 5.22 10.84 -6.48
N LEU A 18 4.08 11.53 -6.47
CA LEU A 18 3.79 12.57 -5.48
C LEU A 18 3.75 11.99 -4.06
N MET A 19 3.00 10.91 -3.87
CA MET A 19 2.93 10.23 -2.58
C MET A 19 4.31 9.74 -2.15
N PHE A 20 5.08 9.13 -3.04
CA PHE A 20 6.44 8.69 -2.78
C PHE A 20 7.30 9.87 -2.31
N ARG A 21 7.25 11.02 -3.00
CA ARG A 21 8.04 12.20 -2.65
C ARG A 21 7.68 12.79 -1.28
N PHE A 22 6.41 12.78 -0.90
CA PHE A 22 5.89 13.42 0.31
C PHE A 22 5.54 12.46 1.46
N ARG A 23 5.68 11.14 1.28
CA ARG A 23 5.25 10.09 2.22
C ARG A 23 5.67 10.32 3.66
N LYS A 24 6.93 10.72 3.90
CA LYS A 24 7.45 10.94 5.26
C LYS A 24 6.74 12.09 5.96
N LYS A 25 6.54 13.20 5.24
CA LYS A 25 5.83 14.38 5.75
C LYS A 25 4.37 14.06 6.03
N LEU A 26 3.71 13.34 5.11
CA LEU A 26 2.33 12.86 5.34
C LEU A 26 2.25 11.93 6.54
N ALA A 27 3.14 10.95 6.64
CA ALA A 27 3.12 9.97 7.71
C ALA A 27 3.23 10.64 9.09
N LEU A 28 4.15 11.58 9.27
CA LEU A 28 4.30 12.33 10.51
C LEU A 28 3.05 13.15 10.87
N ASN A 29 2.35 13.71 9.87
CA ASN A 29 1.09 14.42 10.09
C ASN A 29 -0.02 13.45 10.51
N ILE A 30 -0.13 12.29 9.86
CA ILE A 30 -1.16 11.29 10.16
C ILE A 30 -0.95 10.68 11.55
N LEU A 31 0.31 10.50 11.98
CA LEU A 31 0.64 9.97 13.30
C LEU A 31 0.20 10.85 14.48
N ARG A 32 -0.23 12.09 14.23
CA ARG A 32 -0.87 12.93 15.25
C ARG A 32 -2.24 12.40 15.67
N VAL A 33 -2.86 11.56 14.86
CA VAL A 33 -4.12 10.90 15.18
C VAL A 33 -3.86 9.81 16.24
N LYS A 34 -4.57 9.88 17.37
CA LYS A 34 -4.41 8.98 18.53
C LYS A 34 -5.09 7.61 18.33
N LEU A 35 -4.82 6.95 17.20
CA LEU A 35 -5.31 5.60 16.91
C LEU A 35 -4.17 4.57 17.01
N PRO A 36 -4.42 3.26 17.17
CA PRO A 36 -3.40 2.22 17.08
C PRO A 36 -2.71 2.20 15.70
N PRO A 37 -1.42 1.80 15.60
CA PRO A 37 -0.66 1.90 14.36
C PRO A 37 -1.21 0.97 13.27
N LEU A 38 -1.62 -0.24 13.64
CA LEU A 38 -2.25 -1.18 12.70
C LEU A 38 -3.63 -0.67 12.23
N ALA A 39 -4.39 -0.01 13.11
CA ALA A 39 -5.67 0.58 12.73
C ALA A 39 -5.48 1.75 11.74
N LEU A 40 -4.51 2.64 11.99
CA LEU A 40 -4.16 3.71 11.04
C LEU A 40 -3.69 3.16 9.70
N TYR A 41 -2.87 2.12 9.72
CA TYR A 41 -2.41 1.42 8.53
C TYR A 41 -3.59 0.92 7.68
N LEU A 42 -4.54 0.19 8.28
CA LEU A 42 -5.71 -0.35 7.56
C LEU A 42 -6.68 0.75 7.10
N ILE A 43 -6.92 1.77 7.94
CA ILE A 43 -7.81 2.89 7.59
C ILE A 43 -7.22 3.69 6.42
N LEU A 44 -5.90 3.86 6.36
CA LEU A 44 -5.25 4.54 5.24
C LEU A 44 -5.23 3.71 3.96
N SER A 45 -5.15 2.38 4.06
CA SER A 45 -5.16 1.53 2.86
C SER A 45 -6.52 1.54 2.18
N VAL A 46 -7.63 1.60 2.92
CA VAL A 46 -9.00 1.61 2.36
C VAL A 46 -9.20 2.67 1.26
N PRO A 47 -9.02 3.99 1.50
CA PRO A 47 -9.25 5.00 0.47
C PRO A 47 -8.25 4.90 -0.68
N LEU A 48 -7.03 4.41 -0.44
CA LEU A 48 -6.04 4.20 -1.50
C LEU A 48 -6.42 3.03 -2.42
N ILE A 49 -6.91 1.93 -1.84
CA ILE A 49 -7.42 0.77 -2.58
C ILE A 49 -8.65 1.17 -3.38
N ILE A 50 -9.62 1.88 -2.77
CA ILE A 50 -10.79 2.36 -3.50
C ILE A 50 -10.37 3.24 -4.68
N PHE A 51 -9.45 4.19 -4.45
CA PHE A 51 -9.00 5.08 -5.51
C PHE A 51 -8.34 4.33 -6.67
N GLU A 52 -7.47 3.38 -6.37
CA GLU A 52 -6.75 2.61 -7.39
C GLU A 52 -7.69 1.68 -8.16
N GLU A 53 -8.56 0.95 -7.48
CA GLU A 53 -9.57 0.08 -8.10
C GLU A 53 -10.60 0.85 -8.93
N GLN A 54 -10.97 2.06 -8.52
CA GLN A 54 -11.88 2.91 -9.31
C GLN A 54 -11.26 3.39 -10.61
N ILE A 55 -9.93 3.38 -10.73
CA ILE A 55 -9.21 3.73 -11.97
C ILE A 55 -8.98 2.46 -12.80
N ASP A 56 -8.44 1.41 -12.18
CA ASP A 56 -8.03 0.19 -12.88
C ASP A 56 -9.20 -0.70 -13.29
N CYS A 57 -10.22 -0.79 -12.44
CA CYS A 57 -11.40 -1.64 -12.65
C CYS A 57 -12.60 -0.84 -13.20
N MET A 58 -12.46 0.48 -13.46
CA MET A 58 -13.51 1.31 -14.06
C MET A 58 -14.12 0.72 -15.35
N PRO A 59 -13.32 0.16 -16.28
CA PRO A 59 -13.83 -0.46 -17.50
C PRO A 59 -14.56 -1.80 -17.25
N ALA A 60 -14.35 -2.41 -16.08
CA ALA A 60 -14.79 -3.76 -15.75
C ALA A 60 -15.66 -3.75 -14.48
N TRP A 61 -16.94 -3.34 -14.59
CA TRP A 61 -17.98 -3.40 -13.53
C TRP A 61 -17.73 -2.58 -12.25
N CYS A 62 -16.49 -2.27 -11.83
CA CYS A 62 -16.23 -1.51 -10.61
C CYS A 62 -16.70 -0.06 -10.67
N GLY A 63 -16.81 0.53 -11.87
CA GLY A 63 -17.36 1.89 -12.06
C GLY A 63 -18.86 2.03 -11.76
N ALA A 64 -19.58 0.92 -11.56
CA ALA A 64 -20.99 0.90 -11.19
C ALA A 64 -21.22 0.83 -9.67
N VAL A 65 -20.17 0.60 -8.87
CA VAL A 65 -20.25 0.40 -7.42
C VAL A 65 -19.26 1.28 -6.67
N ALA A 66 -19.71 1.93 -5.59
CA ALA A 66 -18.84 2.81 -4.80
C ALA A 66 -17.77 2.04 -4.00
N ILE A 67 -18.03 0.77 -3.69
CA ILE A 67 -17.13 -0.12 -2.95
C ILE A 67 -16.72 -1.24 -3.91
N PRO A 68 -15.44 -1.32 -4.31
CA PRO A 68 -15.01 -2.34 -5.25
C PRO A 68 -15.02 -3.73 -4.57
N PRO A 69 -15.43 -4.79 -5.29
CA PRO A 69 -15.54 -6.14 -4.73
C PRO A 69 -14.17 -6.75 -4.35
N THR A 70 -13.08 -6.22 -4.88
CA THR A 70 -11.68 -6.54 -4.61
C THR A 70 -11.19 -5.99 -3.26
N LEU A 71 -11.84 -4.94 -2.72
CA LEU A 71 -11.48 -4.31 -1.45
C LEU A 71 -11.27 -5.27 -0.28
N PRO A 72 -12.21 -6.19 0.05
CA PRO A 72 -12.01 -7.12 1.18
C PRO A 72 -10.79 -8.02 0.98
N PHE A 73 -10.49 -8.46 -0.25
CA PHE A 73 -9.34 -9.31 -0.55
C PHE A 73 -8.03 -8.56 -0.34
N ILE A 74 -7.91 -7.37 -0.93
CA ILE A 74 -6.71 -6.53 -0.80
C ILE A 74 -6.52 -6.09 0.66
N LEU A 75 -7.61 -5.84 1.41
CA LEU A 75 -7.52 -5.49 2.82
C LEU A 75 -6.97 -6.66 3.67
N VAL A 76 -7.35 -7.90 3.35
CA VAL A 76 -6.77 -9.10 3.98
C VAL A 76 -5.29 -9.24 3.66
N GLU A 77 -4.89 -8.99 2.41
CA GLU A 77 -3.47 -8.96 2.02
C GLU A 77 -2.70 -7.89 2.79
N MET A 78 -3.27 -6.68 2.90
CA MET A 78 -2.69 -5.59 3.67
C MET A 78 -2.55 -5.97 5.13
N LEU A 79 -3.57 -6.60 5.74
CA LEU A 79 -3.50 -7.07 7.12
C LEU A 79 -2.38 -8.11 7.31
N ALA A 80 -2.27 -9.09 6.40
CA ALA A 80 -1.20 -10.08 6.42
C ALA A 80 0.18 -9.44 6.28
N LEU A 81 0.34 -8.50 5.35
CA LEU A 81 1.57 -7.74 5.14
C LEU A 81 1.95 -6.94 6.39
N GLY A 82 1.00 -6.22 6.99
CA GLY A 82 1.21 -5.48 8.23
C GLY A 82 1.65 -6.39 9.38
N GLY A 83 1.01 -7.57 9.52
CA GLY A 83 1.39 -8.59 10.49
C GLY A 83 2.82 -9.11 10.28
N ILE A 84 3.18 -9.46 9.04
CA ILE A 84 4.52 -9.95 8.69
C ILE A 84 5.58 -8.88 8.97
N VAL A 85 5.32 -7.62 8.61
CA VAL A 85 6.24 -6.50 8.84
C VAL A 85 6.48 -6.28 10.33
N LEU A 86 5.41 -6.34 11.13
CA LEU A 86 5.51 -6.23 12.59
C LEU A 86 6.29 -7.40 13.18
N TRP A 87 6.01 -8.64 12.75
CA TRP A 87 6.67 -9.85 13.24
C TRP A 87 8.15 -9.94 12.85
N ARG A 88 8.49 -9.64 11.59
CA ARG A 88 9.87 -9.68 11.06
C ARG A 88 10.69 -8.43 11.41
N HIS A 89 10.09 -7.45 12.08
CA HIS A 89 10.75 -6.21 12.52
C HIS A 89 11.44 -5.42 11.39
N THR A 90 10.93 -5.53 10.16
CA THR A 90 11.53 -4.93 8.98
C THR A 90 11.58 -3.41 9.12
N LYS A 91 12.72 -2.79 8.78
CA LYS A 91 12.91 -1.33 8.86
C LYS A 91 12.79 -0.62 7.50
N ASN A 92 12.84 -1.38 6.40
CA ASN A 92 12.93 -0.82 5.06
C ASN A 92 11.58 -0.89 4.33
N VAL A 93 10.83 0.21 4.35
CA VAL A 93 9.53 0.37 3.66
C VAL A 93 9.65 -0.01 2.18
N LEU A 94 10.69 0.49 1.49
CA LEU A 94 10.85 0.29 0.04
C LEU A 94 10.97 -1.18 -0.33
N ARG A 95 11.73 -1.94 0.45
CA ARG A 95 11.92 -3.37 0.21
C ARG A 95 10.63 -4.16 0.44
N VAL A 96 9.86 -3.80 1.47
CA VAL A 96 8.57 -4.42 1.76
C VAL A 96 7.58 -4.14 0.64
N THR A 97 7.45 -2.88 0.25
CA THR A 97 6.58 -2.45 -0.86
C THR A 97 6.96 -3.14 -2.16
N LEU A 98 8.26 -3.21 -2.51
CA LEU A 98 8.71 -3.89 -3.72
C LEU A 98 8.31 -5.37 -3.73
N LEU A 99 8.53 -6.09 -2.62
CA LEU A 99 8.16 -7.50 -2.51
C LEU A 99 6.64 -7.69 -2.59
N PHE A 100 5.89 -6.79 -1.98
CA PHE A 100 4.43 -6.79 -2.06
C PHE A 100 3.93 -6.53 -3.48
N SER A 101 4.51 -5.57 -4.20
CA SER A 101 4.21 -5.31 -5.61
C SER A 101 4.49 -6.51 -6.51
N ILE A 102 5.62 -7.20 -6.30
CA ILE A 102 5.94 -8.42 -7.05
C ILE A 102 4.91 -9.51 -6.75
N PHE A 103 4.57 -9.70 -5.47
CA PHE A 103 3.54 -10.66 -5.06
C PHE A 103 2.18 -10.33 -5.67
N GLY A 104 1.77 -9.06 -5.67
CA GLY A 104 0.53 -8.60 -6.28
C GLY A 104 0.47 -8.85 -7.79
N VAL A 105 1.57 -8.65 -8.52
CA VAL A 105 1.64 -9.02 -9.95
C VAL A 105 1.41 -10.52 -10.15
N PHE A 106 2.00 -11.38 -9.31
CA PHE A 106 1.74 -12.82 -9.38
C PHE A 106 0.28 -13.14 -9.07
N TRP A 107 -0.30 -12.49 -8.07
CA TRP A 107 -1.72 -12.63 -7.74
C TRP A 107 -2.60 -12.30 -8.96
N GLU A 108 -2.36 -11.18 -9.62
CA GLU A 108 -3.11 -10.77 -10.82
C GLU A 108 -2.99 -11.78 -11.97
N ILE A 109 -1.81 -12.39 -12.16
CA ILE A 109 -1.56 -13.39 -13.21
C ILE A 109 -2.30 -14.71 -12.93
N PHE A 110 -2.38 -15.13 -11.66
CA PHE A 110 -2.93 -16.45 -11.30
C PHE A 110 -4.41 -16.42 -10.90
N LEU A 111 -4.88 -15.34 -10.30
CA LEU A 111 -6.21 -15.24 -9.67
C LEU A 111 -6.96 -13.95 -9.98
N GLY A 112 -6.31 -12.93 -10.55
CA GLY A 112 -6.90 -11.61 -10.82
C GLY A 112 -7.21 -11.33 -12.29
N GLY A 113 -7.09 -10.05 -12.67
CA GLY A 113 -7.48 -9.51 -13.97
C GLY A 113 -6.55 -9.88 -15.14
N LEU A 114 -5.37 -10.45 -14.87
CA LEU A 114 -4.43 -10.93 -15.91
C LEU A 114 -4.55 -12.42 -16.20
N VAL A 115 -5.48 -13.13 -15.56
CA VAL A 115 -5.69 -14.57 -15.78
C VAL A 115 -6.09 -14.83 -17.23
N GLY A 116 -5.32 -15.68 -17.91
CA GLY A 116 -5.55 -16.03 -19.32
C GLY A 116 -5.10 -14.98 -20.34
N ALA A 117 -4.49 -13.88 -19.89
CA ALA A 117 -3.93 -12.87 -20.79
C ALA A 117 -2.70 -13.42 -21.56
N PRO A 118 -2.48 -13.01 -22.83
CA PRO A 118 -1.29 -13.39 -23.56
C PRO A 118 -0.04 -12.77 -22.92
N LEU A 119 1.10 -13.46 -23.05
CA LEU A 119 2.37 -13.05 -22.40
C LEU A 119 2.76 -11.59 -22.69
N ILE A 120 2.51 -11.11 -23.91
CA ILE A 120 2.85 -9.73 -24.29
C ILE A 120 2.03 -8.69 -23.53
N VAL A 121 0.76 -9.00 -23.21
CA VAL A 121 -0.11 -8.14 -22.39
C VAL A 121 0.34 -8.18 -20.93
N ILE A 122 0.71 -9.35 -20.41
CA ILE A 122 1.24 -9.49 -19.05
C ILE A 122 2.52 -8.65 -18.90
N ILE A 123 3.47 -8.74 -19.83
CA ILE A 123 4.72 -7.97 -19.77
C ILE A 123 4.46 -6.47 -19.83
N LEU A 124 3.47 -6.03 -20.62
CA LEU A 124 3.12 -4.62 -20.75
C LEU A 124 2.43 -4.07 -19.48
N LEU A 125 1.53 -4.85 -18.87
CA LEU A 125 0.71 -4.41 -17.73
C LEU A 125 1.35 -4.70 -16.36
N ALA A 126 2.24 -5.68 -16.25
CA ALA A 126 2.88 -6.02 -14.97
C ALA A 126 3.59 -4.83 -14.29
N PRO A 127 4.33 -3.94 -15.00
CA PRO A 127 4.89 -2.74 -14.39
C PRO A 127 3.83 -1.80 -13.83
N TYR A 128 2.69 -1.68 -14.53
CA TYR A 128 1.59 -0.82 -14.12
C TYR A 128 0.91 -1.37 -12.86
N VAL A 129 0.55 -2.66 -12.86
CA VAL A 129 0.02 -3.39 -11.70
C VAL A 129 0.97 -3.26 -10.50
N ALA A 130 2.27 -3.43 -10.70
CA ALA A 130 3.25 -3.27 -9.62
C ALA A 130 3.21 -1.87 -8.98
N VAL A 131 2.96 -0.83 -9.77
CA VAL A 131 2.81 0.54 -9.27
C VAL A 131 1.49 0.71 -8.51
N GLY A 132 0.39 0.07 -8.92
CA GLY A 132 -0.88 0.04 -8.18
C GLY A 132 -0.72 -0.53 -6.77
N TYR A 133 -0.12 -1.72 -6.64
CA TYR A 133 0.21 -2.30 -5.33
C TYR A 133 1.21 -1.45 -4.53
N ALA A 134 2.15 -0.78 -5.20
CA ALA A 134 3.05 0.15 -4.51
C ALA A 134 2.29 1.37 -4.00
N PHE A 135 1.33 1.86 -4.78
CA PHE A 135 0.48 3.00 -4.43
C PHE A 135 -0.37 2.70 -3.20
N THR A 136 -1.03 1.55 -3.15
CA THR A 136 -1.89 1.19 -2.02
C THR A 136 -1.12 0.89 -0.74
N SER A 137 0.12 0.38 -0.82
CA SER A 137 0.88 -0.08 0.35
C SER A 137 1.91 0.92 0.90
N MET A 138 2.49 1.78 0.07
CA MET A 138 3.68 2.57 0.44
C MET A 138 3.42 3.57 1.59
N LEU A 139 2.33 4.33 1.52
CA LEU A 139 2.01 5.31 2.58
C LEU A 139 1.57 4.63 3.89
N PRO A 140 0.64 3.66 3.88
CA PRO A 140 0.29 2.91 5.08
C PRO A 140 1.52 2.29 5.76
N LEU A 141 2.39 1.63 5.01
CA LEU A 141 3.62 1.02 5.55
C LEU A 141 4.57 2.06 6.14
N THR A 142 4.67 3.24 5.50
CA THR A 142 5.47 4.34 6.04
C THR A 142 4.93 4.79 7.40
N VAL A 143 3.61 4.93 7.55
CA VAL A 143 2.96 5.30 8.83
C VAL A 143 3.21 4.23 9.90
N LEU A 144 3.05 2.96 9.54
CA LEU A 144 3.25 1.83 10.44
C LEU A 144 4.69 1.78 10.97
N LEU A 145 5.68 1.99 10.10
CA LEU A 145 7.10 1.92 10.44
C LEU A 145 7.62 3.15 11.16
N GLU A 146 7.21 4.36 10.76
CA GLU A 146 7.67 5.61 11.38
C GLU A 146 7.23 5.69 12.85
N ARG A 147 6.02 5.23 13.17
CA ARG A 147 5.56 5.18 14.57
C ARG A 147 6.33 4.18 15.42
N ARG A 148 6.70 3.05 14.83
CA ARG A 148 7.51 2.05 15.53
C ARG A 148 8.87 2.63 15.89
N LEU A 149 9.48 3.38 14.98
CA LEU A 149 10.75 4.07 15.24
C LEU A 149 10.59 5.13 16.34
N SER A 150 9.49 5.90 16.35
CA SER A 150 9.24 6.89 17.40
C SER A 150 8.98 6.26 18.78
N VAL A 151 8.28 5.13 18.84
CA VAL A 151 8.02 4.42 20.11
C VAL A 151 9.27 3.66 20.59
N GLY A 152 10.03 3.05 19.68
CA GLY A 152 11.27 2.34 20.00
C GLY A 152 12.40 3.27 20.48
N SER A 153 12.41 4.53 20.04
CA SER A 153 13.37 5.54 20.54
C SER A 153 13.02 6.11 21.92
N GLY A 154 11.80 5.85 22.43
CA GLY A 154 11.33 6.32 23.74
C GLY A 154 11.46 5.29 24.88
N SER A 155 11.93 4.08 24.61
CA SER A 155 12.03 2.99 25.59
C SER A 155 13.49 2.69 26.01
N GLY A 156 14.35 3.71 25.99
CA GLY A 156 15.79 3.59 26.21
C GLY A 156 16.39 4.38 27.38
N THR A 157 15.58 5.06 28.21
CA THR A 157 16.09 5.84 29.36
C THR A 157 15.04 5.99 30.45
N ALA A 158 14.92 4.97 31.30
CA ALA A 158 14.36 5.10 32.66
C ALA A 158 14.68 3.83 33.47
N LEU A 159 15.96 3.48 33.60
CA LEU A 159 16.41 2.43 34.53
C LEU A 159 17.89 2.63 34.88
N THR A 160 18.18 3.74 35.55
CA THR A 160 19.34 3.89 36.46
C THR A 160 18.88 4.77 37.61
N GLY A 161 18.54 4.15 38.75
CA GLY A 161 18.10 4.86 39.97
C GLY A 161 19.26 5.55 40.70
N PRO A 162 19.06 6.02 41.93
CA PRO A 162 20.14 6.11 42.89
C PRO A 162 20.18 4.84 43.75
N VAL A 163 21.41 4.32 43.82
CA VAL A 163 21.94 3.49 44.89
C VAL A 163 21.99 4.35 46.17
N THR A 164 21.75 3.70 47.32
CA THR A 164 21.79 4.17 48.73
C THR A 164 20.69 5.11 49.20
#